data_AF-A0ABD3DUY1-F1
#
_entry.id   AF-A0ABD3DUY1-F1
#
_cell.length_a   1.000
_cell.length_b   1.000
_cell.length_c   1.000
_cell.angle_alpha   90.00
_cell.angle_beta   90.00
_cell.angle_gamma   90.00
#
_symmetry.space_group_name_H-M   'P 1'
#
loop_
_entity.id
_entity.type
_entity.pdbx_description
1 polymer ?
#
loop_
_entity_poly.entity_id
_entity_poly.type
_entity_poly.pdbx_seq_one_letter_code
_entity_poly.pdbx_strand_id
1 'polypeptide(L)'
;MRKETQDLRTNARIFQLSKCTACTFTLDLPAVHFMCMHSFHQRCLGDNEKECPECAPDYRAVAEMKKNLEQNSKSQDYFYQKVRNSKDGFSVIAEYFGKGIISKTSKKSDEAVSLADDYSNGNF
;
A
#
# COMPACT_ATOMS: atom_id res chain seq x y z
N MET A 1 -10.35 7.17 10.01
CA MET A 1 -9.13 6.92 9.21
C MET A 1 -7.93 6.49 10.06
N ARG A 2 -7.08 7.36 10.62
CA ARG A 2 -5.87 6.90 11.38
C ARG A 2 -6.18 6.09 12.64
N LYS A 3 -7.26 6.44 13.35
CA LYS A 3 -7.71 5.72 14.56
C LYS A 3 -8.14 4.28 14.24
N GLU A 4 -8.95 4.08 13.20
CA GLU A 4 -9.40 2.76 12.76
C GLU A 4 -8.25 1.84 12.34
N THR A 5 -7.23 2.38 11.67
CA THR A 5 -6.04 1.60 11.29
C THR A 5 -5.22 1.17 12.51
N GLN A 6 -5.18 2.00 13.56
CA GLN A 6 -4.49 1.67 14.80
C GLN A 6 -5.28 0.64 15.61
N ASP A 7 -6.60 0.77 15.68
CA ASP A 7 -7.45 -0.20 16.36
C ASP A 7 -7.39 -1.59 15.75
N LEU A 8 -7.28 -1.71 14.42
CA LEU A 8 -7.06 -2.98 13.72
C LEU A 8 -5.68 -3.61 14.00
N ARG A 9 -4.68 -2.79 14.35
CA ARG A 9 -3.32 -3.26 14.67
C ARG A 9 -3.16 -3.67 16.12
N THR A 10 -3.87 -3.02 17.05
CA THR A 10 -3.63 -3.16 18.49
C THR A 10 -4.70 -3.96 19.23
N ASN A 11 -5.90 -4.11 18.67
CA ASN A 11 -6.97 -4.86 19.33
C ASN A 11 -7.14 -6.24 18.71
N ALA A 12 -7.13 -7.27 19.57
CA ALA A 12 -7.49 -8.62 19.19
C ALA A 12 -8.96 -8.65 18.76
N ARG A 13 -9.22 -8.94 17.48
CA ARG A 13 -10.56 -9.20 16.97
C ARG A 13 -10.97 -10.61 17.37
N ILE A 14 -12.10 -10.74 18.08
CA ILE A 14 -12.68 -12.05 18.40
C ILE A 14 -13.29 -12.60 17.11
N PHE A 15 -12.67 -13.65 16.56
CA PHE A 15 -13.25 -14.39 15.44
C PHE A 15 -14.30 -15.36 15.99
N GLN A 16 -15.57 -14.97 15.92
CA GLN A 16 -16.70 -15.87 16.21
C GLN A 16 -17.03 -16.78 15.02
N LEU A 17 -16.27 -16.68 13.91
CA LEU A 17 -16.53 -17.44 12.70
C LEU A 17 -16.14 -18.90 12.89
N SER A 18 -17.16 -19.75 13.00
CA SER A 18 -17.03 -21.16 13.29
C SER A 18 -17.05 -22.03 12.03
N LYS A 19 -17.02 -21.47 10.82
CA LYS A 19 -17.03 -22.23 9.55
C LYS A 19 -15.87 -21.87 8.62
N CYS A 20 -15.25 -22.89 8.05
CA CYS A 20 -14.18 -22.74 7.07
C CYS A 20 -14.75 -22.21 5.75
N THR A 21 -14.14 -21.18 5.18
CA THR A 21 -14.61 -20.59 3.91
C THR A 21 -14.44 -21.55 2.72
N ALA A 22 -13.41 -22.41 2.73
CA ALA A 22 -13.13 -23.33 1.63
C ALA A 22 -14.02 -24.58 1.62
N CYS A 23 -14.29 -25.19 2.78
CA CYS A 23 -15.04 -26.45 2.86
C CYS A 23 -16.43 -26.30 3.51
N THR A 24 -16.77 -25.11 4.02
CA THR A 24 -18.05 -24.76 4.69
C THR A 24 -18.39 -25.53 5.98
N PHE A 25 -17.54 -26.49 6.37
CA PHE A 25 -17.65 -27.22 7.63
C PHE A 25 -17.22 -26.37 8.82
N THR A 26 -17.60 -26.83 10.01
CA THR A 26 -17.18 -26.21 11.25
C THR A 26 -15.66 -26.21 11.38
N LEU A 27 -15.08 -25.05 11.71
CA LEU A 27 -13.67 -24.90 12.00
C LEU A 27 -13.31 -25.71 13.24
N ASP A 28 -12.40 -26.65 13.06
CA ASP A 28 -11.67 -27.32 14.14
C ASP A 28 -10.23 -26.78 14.18
N LEU A 29 -9.57 -26.97 15.32
CA LEU A 29 -8.18 -26.56 15.51
C LEU A 29 -7.26 -27.60 14.83
N PRO A 30 -6.18 -27.18 14.14
CA PRO A 30 -5.68 -25.81 13.99
C PRO A 30 -6.36 -25.00 12.86
N ALA A 31 -6.71 -23.75 13.18
CA ALA A 31 -7.37 -22.81 12.28
C ALA A 31 -6.52 -21.56 12.03
N VAL A 32 -6.60 -21.03 10.80
CA VAL A 32 -5.95 -19.78 10.39
C VAL A 32 -7.02 -18.74 10.09
N HIS A 33 -6.91 -17.58 10.74
CA HIS A 33 -7.83 -16.46 10.60
C HIS A 33 -7.13 -15.27 9.96
N PHE A 34 -7.69 -14.76 8.88
CA PHE A 34 -7.20 -13.55 8.22
C PHE A 34 -7.96 -12.31 8.70
N MET A 35 -7.30 -11.15 8.66
CA MET A 35 -7.90 -9.87 9.05
C MET A 35 -9.06 -9.43 8.13
N CYS A 36 -9.21 -10.04 6.95
CA CYS A 36 -10.38 -9.89 6.09
C CYS A 36 -11.61 -10.67 6.57
N MET A 37 -11.56 -11.26 7.77
CA MET A 37 -12.61 -12.09 8.37
C MET A 37 -12.83 -13.45 7.70
N HIS A 38 -11.96 -13.89 6.79
CA HIS A 38 -11.98 -15.26 6.30
C HIS A 38 -11.18 -16.20 7.19
N SER A 39 -11.76 -17.37 7.46
CA SER A 39 -11.21 -18.37 8.36
C SER A 39 -11.13 -19.70 7.64
N PHE A 40 -9.99 -20.38 7.77
CA PHE A 40 -9.72 -21.64 7.07
C PHE A 40 -9.11 -22.65 8.04
N HIS A 41 -9.39 -23.93 7.80
CA HIS A 41 -8.58 -24.99 8.41
C HIS A 41 -7.15 -24.90 7.86
N GLN A 42 -6.15 -25.21 8.70
CA GLN A 42 -4.77 -25.28 8.23
C GLN A 42 -4.64 -26.24 7.02
N ARG A 43 -5.37 -27.37 7.04
CA ARG A 43 -5.43 -28.34 5.93
C ARG A 43 -6.08 -27.79 4.65
N CYS A 44 -7.07 -26.90 4.77
CA CYS A 44 -7.76 -26.31 3.62
C CYS A 44 -6.93 -25.19 2.96
N LEU A 45 -5.99 -24.61 3.69
CA LEU A 45 -5.13 -23.53 3.22
C LEU A 45 -3.86 -24.04 2.53
N GLY A 46 -3.35 -25.21 2.95
CA GLY A 46 -2.15 -25.82 2.39
C GLY A 46 -0.93 -24.90 2.57
N ASP A 47 -0.14 -24.69 1.52
CA ASP A 47 1.05 -23.82 1.55
C ASP A 47 0.73 -22.31 1.48
N ASN A 48 -0.54 -21.91 1.31
CA ASN A 48 -0.95 -20.51 1.16
C ASN A 48 -1.26 -19.81 2.49
N GLU A 49 -0.53 -20.14 3.57
CA GLU A 49 -0.80 -19.60 4.92
C GLU A 49 -0.61 -18.07 5.03
N LYS A 50 0.04 -17.45 4.04
CA LYS A 50 0.39 -16.03 4.03
C LYS A 50 -0.69 -15.12 3.46
N GLU A 51 -1.59 -15.62 2.62
CA GLU A 51 -2.60 -14.82 1.92
C GLU A 51 -3.97 -15.50 1.94
N CYS A 52 -5.03 -14.72 2.11
CA CYS A 52 -6.39 -15.25 2.00
C CYS A 52 -6.69 -15.56 0.51
N PRO A 53 -7.05 -16.80 0.14
CA PRO A 53 -7.27 -17.16 -1.27
C PRO A 53 -8.44 -16.40 -1.91
N GLU A 54 -9.47 -16.05 -1.14
CA GLU A 54 -10.62 -15.26 -1.61
C GLU A 54 -10.24 -13.80 -1.90
N CYS A 55 -9.40 -13.19 -1.05
CA CYS A 55 -9.05 -11.78 -1.16
C CYS A 55 -7.74 -11.53 -1.92
N ALA A 56 -6.91 -12.55 -2.11
CA ALA A 56 -5.65 -12.47 -2.85
C ALA A 56 -5.81 -11.90 -4.28
N PRO A 57 -6.79 -12.33 -5.12
CA PRO A 57 -6.93 -11.78 -6.46
C PRO A 57 -7.24 -10.28 -6.45
N ASP A 58 -8.18 -9.84 -5.60
CA ASP A 58 -8.56 -8.44 -5.47
C ASP A 58 -7.40 -7.60 -4.91
N TYR A 59 -6.73 -8.11 -3.87
CA TYR A 59 -5.57 -7.43 -3.29
C TYR A 59 -4.44 -7.27 -4.30
N ARG A 60 -4.17 -8.29 -5.12
CA ARG A 60 -3.16 -8.21 -6.19
C ARG A 60 -3.53 -7.19 -7.25
N ALA A 61 -4.78 -7.15 -7.69
CA ALA A 61 -5.25 -6.14 -8.65
C ALA A 61 -5.07 -4.72 -8.12
N VAL A 62 -5.42 -4.48 -6.86
CA VAL A 62 -5.25 -3.18 -6.19
C VAL A 62 -3.77 -2.84 -6.00
N ALA A 63 -2.95 -3.80 -5.59
CA ALA A 63 -1.52 -3.60 -5.40
C ALA A 63 -0.80 -3.31 -6.73
N GLU A 64 -1.18 -4.00 -7.81
CA GLU A 64 -0.67 -3.75 -9.16
C GLU A 64 -1.11 -2.37 -9.67
N MET A 65 -2.37 -2.01 -9.50
CA MET A 65 -2.86 -0.68 -9.83
C MET A 65 -2.06 0.39 -9.10
N LYS A 66 -1.82 0.25 -7.79
CA LYS A 66 -0.99 1.17 -7.01
C LYS A 66 0.44 1.24 -7.53
N LYS A 67 1.07 0.10 -7.84
CA LYS A 67 2.42 0.03 -8.41
C LYS A 67 2.50 0.73 -9.77
N ASN A 68 1.51 0.54 -10.64
CA ASN A 68 1.42 1.20 -11.94
C ASN A 68 1.28 2.72 -11.78
N LEU A 69 0.50 3.18 -10.81
CA LEU A 69 0.39 4.60 -10.47
C LEU A 69 1.73 5.18 -9.97
N GLU A 70 2.45 4.46 -9.12
CA GLU A 70 3.78 4.87 -8.63
C GLU A 70 4.84 4.89 -9.74
N GLN A 71 4.79 3.93 -10.68
CA GLN A 71 5.68 3.92 -11.84
C GLN A 71 5.38 5.08 -12.81
N ASN A 72 4.10 5.37 -13.06
CA ASN A 72 3.69 6.52 -13.88
C ASN A 72 4.04 7.87 -13.26
N SER A 73 4.23 7.94 -11.94
CA SER A 73 4.74 9.15 -11.28
C SER A 73 6.19 9.47 -11.67
N LYS A 74 6.98 8.45 -12.05
CA LYS A 74 8.39 8.61 -12.44
C LYS A 74 8.56 9.13 -13.88
N SER A 75 7.52 9.09 -14.70
CA SER A 75 7.54 9.50 -16.11
C SER A 75 6.84 10.85 -16.32
N GLN A 76 7.30 11.88 -15.60
CA GLN A 76 6.79 13.25 -15.75
C GLN A 76 6.89 13.73 -17.21
N ASP A 77 7.94 13.35 -17.94
CA ASP A 77 8.10 13.67 -19.38
C ASP A 77 6.99 13.07 -20.26
N TYR A 78 6.57 11.84 -19.98
CA TYR A 78 5.47 11.19 -20.70
C TYR A 78 4.14 11.90 -20.42
N PHE A 79 3.93 12.36 -19.18
CA PHE A 79 2.79 13.20 -18.83
C PHE A 79 2.78 14.50 -19.64
N TYR A 80 3.88 15.25 -19.68
CA TYR A 80 3.95 16.50 -20.44
C TYR A 80 3.75 16.29 -21.94
N GLN A 81 4.29 15.21 -22.51
CA GLN A 81 4.05 14.85 -23.91
C GLN A 81 2.57 14.53 -24.17
N LYS A 82 1.93 13.80 -23.25
CA LYS A 82 0.51 13.44 -23.35
C LYS A 82 -0.42 14.64 -23.21
N VAL A 83 -0.08 15.59 -22.35
CA VAL A 83 -0.80 16.87 -22.21
C VAL A 83 -0.66 17.71 -23.48
N ARG A 84 0.56 17.82 -24.05
CA ARG A 84 0.81 18.59 -25.28
C ARG A 84 0.11 18.00 -26.51
N ASN A 85 -0.02 16.69 -26.57
CA ASN A 85 -0.64 15.98 -27.69
C ASN A 85 -2.17 15.78 -27.52
N SER A 86 -2.74 16.16 -26.37
CA SER A 86 -4.18 16.03 -26.10
C SER A 86 -4.95 17.23 -26.67
N LYS A 87 -6.17 16.98 -27.15
CA LYS A 87 -7.14 18.04 -27.48
C LYS A 87 -7.60 18.82 -26.26
N ASP A 88 -7.62 18.17 -25.10
CA ASP A 88 -7.96 18.79 -23.82
C ASP A 88 -6.90 18.41 -22.77
N GLY A 89 -5.95 19.31 -22.58
CA GLY A 89 -4.87 19.12 -21.60
C GLY A 89 -5.37 19.14 -20.16
N PHE A 90 -6.47 19.86 -19.88
CA PHE A 90 -7.00 19.99 -18.52
C PHE A 90 -7.64 18.68 -18.04
N SER A 91 -8.38 18.00 -18.92
CA SER A 91 -8.93 16.67 -18.62
C SER A 91 -7.84 15.65 -18.26
N VAL A 92 -6.70 15.67 -18.96
CA VAL A 92 -5.54 14.81 -18.66
C VAL A 92 -4.92 15.16 -17.30
N ILE A 93 -4.77 16.46 -17.01
CA ILE A 93 -4.26 16.93 -15.71
C ILE A 93 -5.20 16.50 -14.57
N ALA A 94 -6.51 16.68 -14.73
CA ALA A 94 -7.51 16.32 -13.74
C ALA A 94 -7.53 14.81 -13.46
N GLU A 95 -7.39 13.97 -14.50
CA GLU A 95 -7.30 12.52 -14.36
C GLU A 95 -6.03 12.10 -13.59
N TYR A 96 -4.86 12.67 -13.94
CA TYR A 96 -3.60 12.35 -13.27
C TYR A 96 -3.57 12.86 -11.82
N PHE A 97 -4.18 14.02 -11.57
CA PHE A 97 -4.34 14.58 -10.24
C PHE A 97 -5.29 13.73 -9.39
N GLY A 98 -6.45 13.35 -9.93
CA GLY A 98 -7.43 12.47 -9.26
C GLY A 98 -6.86 11.08 -8.95
N LYS A 99 -5.95 10.58 -9.78
CA LYS A 99 -5.22 9.32 -9.56
C LYS A 99 -4.03 9.42 -8.59
N GLY A 100 -3.74 10.60 -8.05
CA GLY A 100 -2.67 10.79 -7.08
C GLY A 100 -1.25 10.77 -7.66
N ILE A 101 -1.10 10.73 -9.00
CA ILE A 101 0.19 10.54 -9.69
C ILE A 101 1.08 11.79 -9.57
N ILE A 102 0.44 12.98 -9.58
CA ILE A 102 1.09 14.31 -9.51
C ILE A 102 1.14 14.85 -8.07
N SER A 103 0.58 14.13 -7.10
CA SER A 103 0.31 14.65 -5.75
C SER A 103 1.54 14.70 -4.82
N LYS A 104 2.75 14.49 -5.34
CA LYS A 104 3.98 14.56 -4.54
C LYS A 104 4.94 15.53 -5.21
N THR A 105 4.89 16.79 -4.79
CA THR A 105 6.09 17.61 -4.81
C THR A 105 7.11 16.88 -3.94
N SER A 106 8.08 16.21 -4.57
CA SER A 106 9.30 15.86 -3.87
C SER A 106 9.85 17.18 -3.34
N LYS A 107 9.78 17.38 -2.02
CA LYS A 107 10.72 18.29 -1.39
C LYS A 107 12.09 17.73 -1.75
N LYS A 108 12.74 18.33 -2.76
CA LYS A 108 14.19 18.29 -2.86
C LYS A 108 14.64 18.78 -1.50
N SER A 109 15.18 17.88 -0.69
CA SER A 109 15.95 18.28 0.47
C SER A 109 17.07 19.17 -0.06
N ASP A 110 17.00 20.43 0.32
CA ASP A 110 17.93 21.48 -0.04
C ASP A 110 19.37 21.01 0.18
N GLU A 111 20.21 21.46 -0.75
CA GLU A 111 21.67 21.40 -0.74
C GLU A 111 22.23 21.63 0.66
N ALA A 112 22.82 20.58 1.26
CA ALA A 112 23.75 20.73 2.36
C ALA A 112 25.07 21.26 1.80
N VAL A 113 25.11 22.57 1.53
CA VAL A 113 26.35 23.35 1.52
C VAL A 113 26.52 23.91 2.93
N SER A 114 27.45 23.36 3.70
CA SER A 114 28.21 24.15 4.65
C SER A 114 29.66 23.70 4.60
N LEU A 115 30.49 24.63 4.11
CA LEU A 115 31.93 24.61 4.18
C LEU A 115 32.39 24.46 5.63
N ALA A 116 33.61 23.95 5.76
CA ALA A 116 34.42 23.93 6.96
C ALA A 116 34.43 25.28 7.70
N ASP A 117 34.40 25.19 9.02
CA ASP A 117 35.12 26.13 9.88
C ASP A 117 35.71 25.33 11.06
N ASP A 118 37.04 25.18 11.02
CA ASP A 118 37.92 24.98 12.16
C ASP A 118 37.56 25.96 13.27
N TYR A 119 37.31 25.51 14.51
CA TYR A 119 37.72 26.23 15.73
C TYR A 119 37.78 25.28 16.92
N SER A 120 39.02 24.91 17.28
CA SER A 120 39.59 24.91 18.64
C SER A 120 38.76 24.35 19.80
N ASN A 121 39.17 23.18 20.32
CA ASN A 121 38.84 22.81 21.70
C ASN A 121 40.13 22.56 22.49
N GLY A 122 40.53 23.58 23.25
CA GLY A 122 41.55 23.48 24.28
C GLY A 122 40.93 23.26 25.66
N ASN A 123 41.54 22.36 26.43
CA ASN A 123 41.58 22.24 27.90
C ASN A 123 40.29 22.35 28.72
N PHE A 124 39.94 21.27 29.43
CA PHE A 124 40.46 21.01 30.80
C PHE A 124 40.38 19.51 31.11
#